data_AF-A0A7V9NQ50-F1
#
_entry.id   AF-A0A7V9NQ50-F1
#
_cell.length_a   1.000
_cell.length_b   1.000
_cell.length_c   1.000
_cell.angle_alpha   90.00
_cell.angle_beta   90.00
_cell.angle_gamma   90.00
#
_symmetry.space_group_name_H-M   'P 1'
#
loop_
_entity.id
_entity.type
_entity.pdbx_description
1 polymer ?
#
loop_
_entity_poly.entity_id
_entity_poly.type
_entity_poly.pdbx_seq_one_letter_code
_entity_poly.pdbx_strand_id
1 'polypeptide(L)'
;MLYTKGFADDITLGEKFDKHVIVQREFPGVTTEFEYLELADTFCGGTIDSDTEECIRSYDGARLRYNKITNEFGIVGSDGFIRTYYKPTAGERYFRRNCV
;
A
#
# COMPACT_ATOMS: atom_id res chain seq x y z
N MET A 1 6.58 14.79 -7.85
CA MET A 1 5.47 14.32 -8.71
C MET A 1 5.14 12.91 -8.23
N LEU A 2 3.88 12.61 -7.93
CA LEU A 2 3.47 11.30 -7.41
C LEU A 2 3.53 10.25 -8.53
N TYR A 3 3.83 9.00 -8.17
CA TYR A 3 3.80 7.85 -9.08
C TYR A 3 2.37 7.33 -9.30
N THR A 4 1.50 7.53 -8.32
CA THR A 4 0.07 7.24 -8.35
C THR A 4 -0.74 8.53 -8.35
N LYS A 5 -2.07 8.43 -8.27
CA LYS A 5 -2.94 9.58 -7.98
C LYS A 5 -3.10 9.87 -6.48
N GLY A 6 -2.37 9.18 -5.62
CA GLY A 6 -2.57 9.20 -4.17
C GLY A 6 -3.82 8.41 -3.73
N PHE A 7 -4.29 8.68 -2.51
CA PHE A 7 -5.62 8.23 -2.08
C PHE A 7 -6.71 9.06 -2.77
N ALA A 8 -7.94 8.54 -2.84
CA ALA A 8 -9.03 9.18 -3.58
C ALA A 8 -9.44 10.55 -2.99
N ASP A 9 -9.35 10.68 -1.67
CA ASP A 9 -9.65 11.89 -0.92
C ASP A 9 -8.91 11.88 0.43
N ASP A 10 -8.89 13.04 1.09
CA ASP A 10 -8.22 13.25 2.38
C ASP A 10 -8.87 12.42 3.50
N ILE A 11 -10.17 12.11 3.39
CA ILE A 11 -10.88 11.27 4.36
C ILE A 11 -10.30 9.85 4.31
N THR A 12 -10.17 9.28 3.11
CA THR A 12 -9.61 7.95 2.90
C THR A 12 -8.14 7.90 3.35
N LEU A 13 -7.36 8.94 3.07
CA LEU A 13 -5.98 9.06 3.57
C LEU A 13 -5.95 9.04 5.10
N GLY A 14 -6.72 9.90 5.76
CA GLY A 14 -6.80 10.00 7.21
C GLY A 14 -7.23 8.68 7.87
N GLU A 15 -8.28 8.02 7.35
CA GLU A 15 -8.72 6.72 7.88
C GLU A 15 -7.64 5.64 7.79
N LYS A 16 -6.87 5.62 6.71
CA LYS A 16 -5.78 4.65 6.51
C LYS A 16 -4.58 4.98 7.40
N PHE A 17 -4.23 6.25 7.49
CA PHE A 17 -3.18 6.75 8.39
C PHE A 17 -3.50 6.39 9.85
N ASP A 18 -4.68 6.75 10.33
CA ASP A 18 -5.11 6.46 11.70
C ASP A 18 -5.07 4.96 12.00
N LYS A 19 -5.58 4.15 11.09
CA LYS A 19 -5.59 2.69 11.27
C LYS A 19 -4.18 2.11 11.33
N HIS A 20 -3.35 2.39 10.33
CA HIS A 20 -2.10 1.65 10.12
C HIS A 20 -0.90 2.28 10.86
N VAL A 21 -0.88 3.60 10.98
CA VAL A 21 0.19 4.34 11.67
C VAL A 21 -0.13 4.55 13.15
N ILE A 22 -1.32 5.09 13.47
CA ILE A 22 -1.64 5.46 14.86
C ILE A 22 -2.05 4.25 15.71
N VAL A 23 -3.06 3.51 15.25
CA VAL A 23 -3.66 2.40 16.01
C VAL A 23 -2.76 1.16 15.94
N GLN A 24 -2.36 0.74 14.75
CA GLN A 24 -1.61 -0.51 14.54
C GLN A 24 -0.09 -0.33 14.63
N ARG A 25 0.42 0.90 14.55
CA ARG A 25 1.85 1.24 14.69
C ARG A 25 2.76 0.45 13.76
N GLU A 26 2.30 0.20 12.54
CA GLU A 26 3.00 -0.63 11.55
C GLU A 26 4.23 0.08 10.95
N PHE A 27 4.26 1.40 11.03
CA PHE A 27 5.29 2.26 10.44
C PHE A 27 5.96 3.14 11.51
N PRO A 28 6.94 2.61 12.26
CA PRO A 28 7.68 3.40 13.24
C PRO A 28 8.36 4.60 12.58
N GLY A 29 8.21 5.78 13.18
CA GLY A 29 8.83 7.03 12.70
C GLY A 29 7.97 7.84 11.72
N VAL A 30 6.85 7.31 11.24
CA VAL A 30 5.87 8.06 10.45
C VAL A 30 4.92 8.75 11.42
N THR A 31 4.75 10.07 11.27
CA THR A 31 3.99 10.90 12.22
C THR A 31 2.91 11.76 11.57
N THR A 32 2.93 11.89 10.25
CA THR A 32 1.95 12.69 9.50
C THR A 32 1.31 11.91 8.35
N GLU A 33 0.11 12.33 7.95
CA GLU A 33 -0.58 11.78 6.77
C GLU A 33 0.24 11.99 5.49
N PHE A 34 0.96 13.11 5.38
CA PHE A 34 1.82 13.41 4.24
C PHE A 34 2.98 12.40 4.12
N GLU A 35 3.71 12.13 5.21
CA GLU A 35 4.77 11.12 5.22
C GLU A 35 4.25 9.72 4.86
N TYR A 36 3.06 9.38 5.37
CA TYR A 36 2.40 8.11 5.04
C TYR A 36 1.99 8.03 3.57
N LEU A 37 1.47 9.12 3.00
CA LEU A 37 1.15 9.20 1.57
C LEU A 37 2.40 9.05 0.71
N GLU A 38 3.51 9.71 1.05
CA GLU A 38 4.77 9.59 0.30
C GLU A 38 5.31 8.15 0.28
N LEU A 39 5.25 7.46 1.43
CA LEU A 39 5.61 6.05 1.53
C LEU A 39 4.68 5.17 0.69
N ALA A 40 3.37 5.37 0.82
CA ALA A 40 2.37 4.61 0.09
C ALA A 40 2.54 4.79 -1.43
N ASP A 41 2.72 6.03 -1.89
CA ASP A 41 2.91 6.37 -3.30
C ASP A 41 4.19 5.75 -3.87
N THR A 42 5.29 5.88 -3.14
CA THR A 42 6.59 5.31 -3.53
C THR A 42 6.51 3.79 -3.63
N PHE A 43 5.94 3.13 -2.61
CA PHE A 43 5.82 1.68 -2.60
C PHE A 43 4.87 1.18 -3.70
N CYS A 44 3.71 1.81 -3.86
CA CYS A 44 2.65 1.34 -4.75
C CYS A 44 2.85 1.71 -6.23
N GLY A 45 3.52 2.82 -6.50
CA GLY A 45 3.70 3.36 -7.85
C GLY A 45 5.14 3.41 -8.34
N GLY A 46 6.13 3.42 -7.43
CA GLY A 46 7.54 3.54 -7.76
C GLY A 46 8.15 2.29 -8.40
N THR A 47 9.48 2.29 -8.52
CA THR A 47 10.24 1.14 -9.01
C THR A 47 10.14 -0.05 -8.07
N ILE A 48 10.03 -1.25 -8.62
CA ILE A 48 9.97 -2.51 -7.87
C ILE A 48 11.41 -2.99 -7.61
N ASP A 49 11.70 -3.37 -6.37
CA ASP A 49 12.96 -4.03 -5.99
C ASP A 49 12.87 -5.56 -6.10
N SER A 50 13.99 -6.28 -5.93
CA SER A 50 14.03 -7.74 -6.01
C SER A 50 13.28 -8.49 -4.90
N ASP A 51 12.85 -7.77 -3.87
CA ASP A 51 12.14 -8.34 -2.71
C ASP A 51 10.63 -8.06 -2.76
N THR A 52 10.20 -7.28 -3.75
CA THR A 52 8.82 -6.89 -3.97
C THR A 52 8.21 -7.72 -5.10
N GLU A 53 7.15 -8.44 -4.77
CA GLU A 53 6.30 -9.11 -5.73
C GLU A 53 5.15 -8.19 -6.14
N GLU A 54 4.73 -8.31 -7.40
CA GLU A 54 3.59 -7.57 -7.95
C GLU A 54 2.67 -8.52 -8.72
N CYS A 55 1.36 -8.25 -8.67
CA CYS A 55 0.43 -8.83 -9.61
C CYS A 55 -0.75 -7.92 -9.92
N ILE A 56 -1.44 -8.25 -11.02
CA ILE A 56 -2.70 -7.64 -11.42
C ILE A 56 -3.82 -8.60 -11.05
N ARG A 57 -4.75 -8.14 -10.23
CA ARG A 57 -5.91 -8.90 -9.78
C ARG A 57 -6.94 -9.00 -10.90
N SER A 58 -7.40 -10.23 -11.17
CA SER A 58 -8.09 -10.56 -12.41
C SER A 58 -9.48 -9.91 -12.54
N TYR A 59 -10.20 -9.74 -11.43
CA TYR A 59 -11.60 -9.30 -11.45
C TYR A 59 -11.81 -7.77 -11.46
N ASP A 60 -10.83 -6.98 -11.02
CA ASP A 60 -10.93 -5.50 -10.96
C ASP A 60 -9.74 -4.75 -11.56
N GLY A 61 -8.71 -5.48 -12.02
CA GLY A 61 -7.51 -4.90 -12.59
C GLY A 61 -6.65 -4.14 -11.58
N ALA A 62 -6.90 -4.29 -10.28
CA ALA A 62 -6.08 -3.65 -9.26
C ALA A 62 -4.66 -4.24 -9.27
N ARG A 63 -3.66 -3.38 -9.09
CA ARG A 63 -2.27 -3.78 -8.94
C ARG A 63 -1.94 -3.92 -7.46
N LEU A 64 -1.46 -5.09 -7.07
CA LEU A 64 -1.08 -5.42 -5.71
C LEU A 64 0.43 -5.56 -5.64
N ARG A 65 1.04 -5.02 -4.59
CA ARG A 65 2.47 -5.21 -4.28
C ARG A 65 2.65 -5.78 -2.88
N TYR A 66 3.66 -6.61 -2.71
CA TYR A 66 4.08 -7.15 -1.43
C TYR A 66 5.60 -7.28 -1.35
N ASN A 67 6.23 -6.68 -0.33
CA ASN A 67 7.66 -6.85 -0.08
C ASN A 67 7.87 -7.90 1.03
N LYS A 68 8.64 -8.95 0.70
CA LYS A 68 8.85 -10.10 1.59
C LYS A 68 9.79 -9.83 2.76
N ILE A 69 10.57 -8.74 2.72
CA ILE A 69 11.53 -8.36 3.76
C ILE A 69 10.90 -7.36 4.73
N THR A 70 10.30 -6.29 4.22
CA THR A 70 9.68 -5.23 5.04
C THR A 70 8.25 -5.57 5.47
N ASN A 71 7.67 -6.62 4.89
CA ASN A 71 6.28 -7.04 5.04
C ASN A 71 5.27 -5.98 4.58
N GLU A 72 5.69 -5.05 3.73
CA GLU A 72 4.81 -4.01 3.21
C GLU A 72 3.88 -4.57 2.14
N PHE A 73 2.64 -4.10 2.14
CA PHE A 73 1.61 -4.49 1.18
C PHE A 73 0.83 -3.26 0.73
N GLY A 74 0.57 -3.17 -0.56
CA GLY A 74 -0.10 -2.02 -1.17
C GLY A 74 -1.01 -2.43 -2.31
N ILE A 75 -2.09 -1.67 -2.51
CA ILE A 75 -3.02 -1.87 -3.62
C ILE A 75 -3.28 -0.53 -4.32
N VAL A 76 -3.11 -0.51 -5.64
CA VAL A 76 -3.55 0.58 -6.52
C VAL A 76 -4.70 0.07 -7.38
N GLY A 77 -5.81 0.80 -7.41
CA GLY A 77 -6.90 0.50 -8.33
C GLY A 77 -6.48 0.70 -9.78
N SER A 78 -7.21 0.08 -10.71
CA SER A 78 -7.04 0.31 -12.16
C SER A 78 -7.28 1.78 -12.57
N ASP A 79 -7.95 2.56 -11.73
CA ASP A 79 -8.14 4.01 -11.87
C ASP A 79 -6.92 4.86 -11.43
N GLY A 80 -5.91 4.23 -10.85
CA GLY A 80 -4.66 4.86 -10.41
C GLY A 80 -4.65 5.37 -8.97
N PHE A 81 -5.73 5.22 -8.20
CA PHE A 81 -5.78 5.63 -6.79
C PHE A 81 -5.36 4.49 -5.85
N ILE A 82 -4.60 4.83 -4.81
CA ILE A 82 -4.22 3.92 -3.73
C ILE A 82 -5.48 3.51 -2.95
N ARG A 83 -5.65 2.21 -2.74
CA ARG A 83 -6.74 1.65 -1.91
C ARG A 83 -6.31 1.41 -0.48
N THR A 84 -5.04 1.02 -0.27
CA THR A 84 -4.48 0.72 1.05
C THR A 84 -2.97 0.55 0.96
N TYR A 85 -2.26 0.78 2.07
CA TYR A 85 -0.83 0.49 2.23
C TYR A 85 -0.53 0.18 3.70
N TYR A 86 -0.04 -1.03 4.01
CA TYR A 86 0.05 -1.51 5.40
C TYR A 86 0.93 -2.76 5.53
N LYS A 87 1.12 -3.27 6.76
CA LYS A 87 1.88 -4.51 7.02
C LYS A 87 0.98 -5.66 7.52
N PRO A 88 0.53 -6.59 6.65
CA PRO A 88 -0.41 -7.62 7.04
C PRO A 88 0.18 -8.62 8.05
N THR A 89 -0.59 -8.96 9.08
CA THR A 89 -0.20 -9.98 10.08
C THR A 89 0.07 -11.36 9.46
N ALA A 90 -0.65 -11.71 8.38
CA ALA A 90 -0.49 -12.97 7.67
C ALA A 90 0.61 -12.94 6.59
N GLY A 91 1.30 -11.81 6.42
CA GLY A 91 2.41 -11.62 5.48
C GLY A 91 2.12 -12.11 4.07
N GLU A 92 3.06 -12.85 3.49
CA GLU A 92 2.96 -13.38 2.12
C GLU A 92 1.66 -14.18 1.88
N ARG A 93 1.18 -14.91 2.90
CA ARG A 93 -0.10 -15.65 2.78
C ARG A 93 -1.27 -14.72 2.50
N TYR A 94 -1.24 -13.49 3.04
CA TYR A 94 -2.23 -12.47 2.72
C TYR A 94 -2.13 -12.05 1.25
N PHE A 95 -0.92 -11.76 0.78
CA PHE A 95 -0.68 -11.38 -0.61
C PHE A 95 -1.20 -12.43 -1.59
N ARG A 96 -0.81 -13.71 -1.42
CA ARG A 96 -1.23 -14.82 -2.29
C ARG A 96 -2.75 -15.00 -2.36
N ARG A 97 -3.48 -14.74 -1.27
CA ARG A 97 -4.96 -14.82 -1.26
C ARG A 97 -5.65 -13.69 -2.02
N ASN A 98 -5.01 -12.53 -2.08
CA ASN A 98 -5.56 -11.36 -2.75
C ASN A 98 -5.08 -11.23 -4.20
N CYS A 99 -4.01 -11.95 -4.55
CA CYS A 99 -3.43 -12.03 -5.87
C CYS A 99 -4.06 -13.18 -6.69
N VAL A 100 -5.34 -13.03 -7.05
CA VAL A 100 -6.14 -14.02 -7.80
C VAL A 100 -6.89 -13.38 -8.96
#